data_AF-A0A7C5F8I3-F1
#
_entry.id   AF-A0A7C5F8I3-F1
#
_cell.length_a   1.000
_cell.length_b   1.000
_cell.length_c   1.000
_cell.angle_alpha   90.00
_cell.angle_beta   90.00
_cell.angle_gamma   90.00
#
_symmetry.space_group_name_H-M   'P 1'
#
loop_
_entity.id
_entity.type
_entity.pdbx_description
1 polymer ?
#
loop_
_entity_poly.entity_id
_entity_poly.type
_entity_poly.pdbx_seq_one_letter_code
_entity_poly.pdbx_strand_id
1 'polypeptide(L)'
;MNVLVLFILAIAFFILASRFYSHYIARALGVDPNRPTPAVQKNDGRDYVPTKLHILFAHHFSAIAGAGPIVGPTMALLYGAVPGWLWLRGKQSWFTIFPAVFMLLTAVASLIILLWNKYLPQKNYILISMDLMLLVCTLGVAFLAAKAALELIRLKAPKEQLAT
;
A
#
# COMPACT_ATOMS: atom_id res chain seq x y z
N MET A 1 -26.01 2.45 -1.70
CA MET A 1 -25.20 3.03 -0.60
C MET A 1 -24.74 4.40 -1.07
N ASN A 2 -25.10 5.48 -0.35
CA ASN A 2 -24.80 6.84 -0.81
C ASN A 2 -23.33 7.18 -0.52
N VAL A 3 -22.61 7.76 -1.50
CA VAL A 3 -21.21 8.17 -1.38
C VAL A 3 -21.00 9.12 -0.20
N LEU A 4 -21.99 9.97 0.08
CA LEU A 4 -21.96 10.88 1.22
C LEU A 4 -21.83 10.15 2.57
N VAL A 5 -22.49 9.00 2.72
CA VAL A 5 -22.45 8.20 3.94
C VAL A 5 -21.05 7.60 4.13
N LEU A 6 -20.44 7.09 3.06
CA LEU A 6 -19.06 6.59 3.11
C LEU A 6 -18.07 7.70 3.47
N PHE A 7 -18.25 8.90 2.92
CA PHE A 7 -17.40 10.05 3.20
C PHE A 7 -17.47 10.47 4.68
N ILE A 8 -18.68 10.57 5.24
CA ILE A 8 -18.88 10.91 6.65
C ILE A 8 -18.27 9.83 7.55
N LEU A 9 -18.46 8.55 7.23
CA LEU A 9 -17.84 7.43 7.96
C LEU A 9 -16.32 7.50 7.93
N ALA A 10 -15.72 7.84 6.79
CA ALA A 10 -14.28 7.99 6.66
C ALA A 10 -13.74 9.13 7.54
N ILE A 11 -14.40 10.29 7.53
CA ILE A 11 -14.04 11.42 8.41
C ILE A 11 -14.15 11.02 9.87
N ALA A 12 -15.26 10.39 10.26
CA ALA A 12 -15.48 9.94 11.64
C ALA A 12 -14.38 8.98 12.09
N PHE A 13 -14.03 8.00 11.24
CA PHE A 13 -12.93 7.07 11.49
C PHE A 13 -11.59 7.79 11.63
N PHE A 14 -11.30 8.77 10.77
CA PHE A 14 -10.05 9.54 10.82
C PHE A 14 -9.93 10.37 12.11
N ILE A 15 -11.03 10.97 12.56
CA ILE A 15 -11.08 11.68 13.84
C ILE A 15 -10.85 10.71 15.00
N LEU A 16 -11.47 9.53 14.96
CA LEU A 16 -11.30 8.50 15.98
C LEU A 16 -9.84 8.01 16.03
N ALA A 17 -9.27 7.66 14.89
CA ALA A 17 -7.88 7.25 14.76
C ALA A 17 -6.93 8.35 15.24
N SER A 18 -7.14 9.60 14.83
CA SER A 18 -6.29 10.72 15.26
C SER A 18 -6.38 10.98 16.76
N ARG A 19 -7.50 10.67 17.43
CA ARG A 19 -7.64 10.81 18.88
C ARG A 19 -6.96 9.69 19.67
N PHE A 20 -7.20 8.43 19.28
CA PHE A 20 -6.78 7.27 20.06
C PHE A 20 -5.40 6.74 19.65
N TYR A 21 -5.15 6.62 18.34
CA TYR A 21 -3.92 6.03 17.82
C TYR A 21 -2.72 6.97 17.95
N SER A 22 -2.91 8.27 17.69
CA SER A 22 -1.83 9.25 17.82
C SER A 22 -1.29 9.31 19.26
N HIS A 23 -2.19 9.23 20.24
CA HIS A 23 -1.83 9.28 21.65
C HIS A 23 -1.16 7.98 22.11
N TYR A 24 -1.60 6.83 21.59
CA TYR A 24 -0.92 5.55 21.83
C TYR A 24 0.52 5.58 21.32
N ILE A 25 0.75 6.05 20.08
CA ILE A 25 2.10 6.18 19.51
C ILE A 25 2.94 7.20 20.27
N ALA A 26 2.37 8.36 20.63
CA ALA A 26 3.09 9.39 21.38
C ALA A 26 3.63 8.84 22.71
N ARG A 27 2.84 8.01 23.40
CA ARG A 27 3.29 7.32 24.62
C ARG A 27 4.36 6.27 24.33
N ALA A 28 4.18 5.45 23.29
CA ALA A 28 5.14 4.41 22.92
C ALA A 28 6.52 4.98 22.52
N LEU A 29 6.54 6.17 21.90
CA LEU A 29 7.77 6.86 21.49
C LEU A 29 8.37 7.75 22.59
N GLY A 30 7.71 7.87 23.75
CA GLY A 30 8.20 8.71 24.85
C GLY A 30 8.25 10.20 24.51
N VAL A 31 7.24 10.70 23.79
CA VAL A 31 7.14 12.12 23.42
C VAL A 31 6.90 12.96 24.67
N ASP A 32 7.88 13.79 25.03
CA ASP A 32 7.82 14.73 26.14
C ASP A 32 7.57 16.16 25.62
N PRO A 33 6.41 16.78 25.92
CA PRO A 33 6.10 18.15 25.51
C PRO A 33 7.08 19.20 26.06
N ASN A 34 7.76 18.91 27.17
CA ASN A 34 8.70 19.84 27.80
C ASN A 34 10.11 19.75 27.21
N ARG A 35 10.40 18.72 26.38
CA ARG A 35 11.70 18.57 25.75
C ARG A 35 11.80 19.53 24.56
N PRO A 36 12.73 20.51 24.58
CA PRO A 36 12.89 21.41 23.45
C PRO A 36 13.36 20.63 22.22
N THR A 37 12.83 20.97 21.05
CA THR A 37 13.19 20.30 19.80
C THR A 37 14.62 20.65 19.40
N PRO A 38 15.31 19.79 18.63
CA PRO A 38 16.66 20.07 18.14
C PRO A 38 16.78 21.39 17.37
N ALA A 39 15.68 21.82 16.72
CA ALA A 39 15.59 23.11 16.04
C ALA A 39 15.87 24.30 16.97
N VAL A 40 15.47 24.20 18.24
CA VAL A 40 15.70 25.23 19.26
C VAL A 40 17.05 25.02 19.97
N GLN A 41 17.44 23.78 20.25
CA GLN A 41 18.67 23.49 21.00
C GLN A 41 19.97 23.80 20.23
N LYS A 42 20.02 23.51 18.92
CA LYS A 42 21.24 23.71 18.10
C LYS A 42 21.21 25.01 17.32
N ASN A 43 20.05 25.39 16.79
CA ASN A 43 19.76 26.61 16.04
C ASN A 43 20.94 27.14 15.18
N ASP A 44 21.38 26.34 14.22
CA ASP A 44 22.57 26.64 13.40
C ASP A 44 22.29 27.52 12.17
N GLY A 45 21.02 27.88 11.93
CA GLY A 45 20.61 28.70 10.79
C GLY A 45 20.62 27.96 9.45
N ARG A 46 20.95 26.66 9.40
CA ARG A 46 20.97 25.83 8.19
C ARG A 46 20.12 24.57 8.34
N ASP A 47 20.51 23.66 9.21
CA ASP A 47 19.86 22.37 9.41
C ASP A 47 18.83 22.42 10.55
N TYR A 48 19.05 23.30 11.53
CA TYR A 48 18.20 23.49 12.71
C TYR A 48 17.74 24.94 12.76
N VAL A 49 16.49 25.19 12.36
CA VAL A 49 15.88 26.53 12.42
C VAL A 49 14.49 26.46 13.05
N PRO A 50 14.23 27.18 14.15
CA PRO A 50 12.91 27.27 14.77
C PRO A 50 11.89 27.80 13.76
N THR A 51 10.92 26.96 13.39
CA THR A 51 9.94 27.27 12.36
C THR A 51 8.53 27.16 12.93
N LYS A 52 7.62 28.04 12.49
CA LYS A 52 6.21 28.00 12.91
C LYS A 52 5.53 26.72 12.42
N LEU A 53 4.66 26.14 13.26
CA LEU A 53 4.02 24.85 13.01
C LEU A 53 3.30 24.75 11.65
N HIS A 54 2.60 25.80 11.23
CA HIS A 54 1.85 25.80 9.96
C HIS A 54 2.77 25.74 8.72
N ILE A 55 3.97 26.33 8.79
CA ILE A 55 4.96 26.29 7.70
C ILE A 55 5.55 24.88 7.59
N LEU A 56 5.90 24.30 8.74
CA LEU A 56 6.40 22.92 8.83
C LEU A 56 5.35 21.92 8.33
N PHE A 57 4.10 22.09 8.75
CA PHE A 57 2.98 21.29 8.27
C PHE A 57 2.80 21.41 6.77
N ALA A 58 2.84 22.63 6.21
CA ALA A 58 2.72 22.83 4.77
C ALA A 58 3.85 22.15 3.97
N HIS A 59 5.10 22.20 4.46
CA HIS A 59 6.23 21.51 3.82
C HIS A 59 6.04 19.99 3.82
N HIS A 60 5.69 19.41 4.97
CA HIS A 60 5.43 17.97 5.07
C HIS A 60 4.22 17.55 4.23
N PHE A 61 3.14 18.30 4.31
CA PHE A 61 1.93 18.04 3.53
C PHE A 61 2.23 18.12 2.03
N SER A 62 2.92 19.16 1.56
CA SER A 62 3.30 19.29 0.15
C SER A 62 4.17 18.14 -0.33
N ALA A 63 5.11 17.66 0.50
CA ALA A 63 5.96 16.52 0.14
C ALA A 63 5.15 15.23 -0.01
N ILE A 64 4.24 14.94 0.93
CA ILE A 64 3.39 13.74 0.89
C ILE A 64 2.35 13.84 -0.23
N ALA A 65 1.67 14.99 -0.32
CA ALA A 65 0.64 15.27 -1.31
C ALA A 65 1.21 15.34 -2.72
N GLY A 66 2.51 15.64 -2.90
CA GLY A 66 3.17 15.59 -4.20
C GLY A 66 3.40 14.15 -4.69
N ALA A 67 3.77 13.24 -3.79
CA ALA A 67 4.07 11.86 -4.17
C ALA A 67 2.84 11.08 -4.65
N GLY A 68 1.68 11.27 -4.02
CA GLY A 68 0.45 10.51 -4.35
C GLY A 68 -0.05 10.70 -5.79
N PRO A 69 -0.32 11.94 -6.24
CA PRO A 69 -0.78 12.26 -7.60
C PRO A 69 0.25 11.96 -8.68
N ILE A 70 1.52 11.79 -8.35
CA ILE A 70 2.55 11.40 -9.31
C ILE A 70 2.63 9.88 -9.41
N VAL A 71 2.80 9.19 -8.26
CA VAL A 71 3.00 7.74 -8.21
C VAL A 71 1.74 7.00 -8.62
N GLY A 72 0.56 7.40 -8.13
CA GLY A 72 -0.70 6.72 -8.40
C GLY A 72 -1.03 6.60 -9.90
N PRO A 73 -1.16 7.71 -10.64
CA PRO A 73 -1.42 7.69 -12.08
C PRO A 73 -0.33 6.98 -12.87
N THR A 74 0.95 7.16 -12.48
CA THR A 74 2.07 6.49 -13.15
C THR A 74 1.97 4.98 -13.01
N MET A 75 1.71 4.46 -11.80
CA MET A 75 1.54 3.02 -11.56
C MET A 75 0.28 2.48 -12.26
N ALA A 76 -0.83 3.23 -12.26
CA ALA A 76 -2.06 2.85 -12.95
C ALA A 76 -1.87 2.78 -14.47
N LEU A 77 -1.08 3.69 -15.05
CA LEU A 77 -0.77 3.68 -16.47
C LEU A 77 0.15 2.49 -16.82
N LEU A 78 1.25 2.33 -16.08
CA LEU A 78 2.29 1.32 -16.34
C LEU A 78 1.79 -0.12 -16.12
N TYR A 79 1.04 -0.36 -15.04
CA TYR A 79 0.59 -1.70 -14.66
C TYR A 79 -0.88 -1.99 -14.95
N GLY A 80 -1.66 -0.97 -15.35
CA GLY A 80 -3.09 -1.13 -15.69
C GLY A 80 -3.37 -0.86 -17.17
N ALA A 81 -3.36 0.40 -17.58
CA ALA A 81 -3.85 0.82 -18.90
C ALA A 81 -2.99 0.31 -20.06
N VAL A 82 -1.66 0.46 -19.97
CA VAL A 82 -0.72 0.01 -21.01
C VAL A 82 -0.80 -1.51 -21.24
N PRO A 83 -0.70 -2.37 -20.20
CA PRO A 83 -0.81 -3.82 -20.40
C PRO A 83 -2.20 -4.24 -20.88
N GLY A 84 -3.27 -3.58 -20.40
CA GLY A 84 -4.64 -3.82 -20.90
C GLY A 84 -4.79 -3.46 -22.38
N TRP A 85 -4.23 -2.33 -22.82
CA TRP A 85 -4.25 -1.92 -24.22
C TRP A 85 -3.45 -2.87 -25.12
N LEU A 86 -2.28 -3.33 -24.68
CA LEU A 86 -1.47 -4.32 -25.42
C LEU A 86 -2.20 -5.66 -25.58
N TRP A 87 -2.92 -6.10 -24.54
CA TRP A 87 -3.76 -7.30 -24.60
C TRP A 87 -4.87 -7.15 -25.64
N LEU A 88 -5.62 -6.03 -25.64
CA LEU A 88 -6.68 -5.79 -26.62
C LEU A 88 -6.17 -5.81 -28.07
N ARG A 89 -4.91 -5.42 -28.30
CA ARG A 89 -4.27 -5.43 -29.63
C ARG A 89 -3.68 -6.79 -30.02
N GLY A 90 -3.88 -7.83 -29.21
CA GLY A 90 -3.38 -9.18 -29.46
C GLY A 90 -1.84 -9.28 -29.45
N LYS A 91 -1.15 -8.28 -28.89
CA LYS A 91 0.31 -8.27 -28.76
C LYS A 91 0.71 -9.19 -27.61
N GLN A 92 1.84 -9.88 -27.76
CA GLN A 92 2.29 -10.96 -26.87
C GLN A 92 2.41 -10.48 -25.42
N SER A 93 1.53 -10.98 -24.54
CA SER A 93 1.42 -10.56 -23.13
C SER A 93 2.46 -11.19 -22.19
N TRP A 94 3.47 -11.87 -22.73
CA TRP A 94 4.51 -12.50 -21.90
C TRP A 94 5.27 -11.46 -21.04
N PHE A 95 5.46 -10.25 -21.59
CA PHE A 95 6.08 -9.12 -20.88
C PHE A 95 5.27 -8.62 -19.68
N THR A 96 3.97 -8.93 -19.57
CA THR A 96 3.12 -8.52 -18.43
C THR A 96 2.93 -9.64 -17.42
N ILE A 97 2.89 -10.88 -17.90
CA ILE A 97 2.78 -12.09 -17.06
C ILE A 97 4.03 -12.25 -16.20
N PHE A 98 5.22 -12.08 -16.78
CA PHE A 98 6.47 -12.27 -16.03
C PHE A 98 6.64 -11.32 -14.84
N PRO A 99 6.49 -9.98 -14.98
CA PRO A 99 6.53 -9.07 -13.84
C PRO A 99 5.40 -9.32 -12.83
N ALA A 100 4.21 -9.69 -13.29
CA ALA A 100 3.09 -9.98 -12.39
C ALA A 100 3.38 -11.20 -11.50
N VAL A 101 3.92 -12.29 -12.07
CA VAL A 101 4.32 -13.48 -11.32
C VAL A 101 5.48 -13.15 -10.38
N PHE A 102 6.51 -12.43 -10.83
CA PHE A 102 7.62 -12.01 -9.99
C PHE A 102 7.17 -11.13 -8.81
N MET A 103 6.26 -10.19 -9.05
CA MET A 103 5.68 -9.33 -8.01
C MET A 103 4.88 -10.14 -7.00
N LEU A 104 4.10 -11.13 -7.45
CA LEU A 104 3.34 -12.02 -6.57
C LEU A 104 4.27 -12.86 -5.68
N LEU A 105 5.34 -13.41 -6.26
CA LEU A 105 6.33 -14.19 -5.53
C LEU A 105 7.07 -13.34 -4.49
N THR A 106 7.55 -12.16 -4.89
CA THR A 106 8.25 -11.25 -3.99
C THR A 106 7.35 -10.71 -2.88
N ALA A 107 6.06 -10.45 -3.16
CA ALA A 107 5.09 -10.05 -2.15
C ALA A 107 4.86 -11.15 -1.10
N VAL A 108 4.58 -12.39 -1.54
CA VAL A 108 4.38 -13.53 -0.62
C VAL A 108 5.65 -13.82 0.17
N ALA A 109 6.81 -13.83 -0.49
CA ALA A 109 8.09 -14.05 0.17
C ALA A 109 8.40 -12.97 1.21
N SER A 110 8.20 -11.69 0.88
CA SER A 110 8.39 -10.57 1.79
C SER A 110 7.55 -10.74 3.06
N LEU A 111 6.24 -10.97 2.93
CA LEU A 111 5.34 -11.16 4.06
C LEU A 111 5.79 -12.32 4.95
N ILE A 112 6.09 -13.49 4.38
CA ILE A 112 6.56 -14.65 5.15
C ILE A 112 7.89 -14.36 5.87
N ILE A 113 8.85 -13.73 5.19
CA ILE A 113 10.17 -13.41 5.74
C ILE A 113 10.05 -12.41 6.89
N LEU A 114 9.25 -11.35 6.72
CA LEU A 114 9.03 -10.35 7.75
C LEU A 114 8.30 -10.93 8.96
N LEU A 115 7.29 -11.78 8.73
CA LEU A 115 6.58 -12.48 9.79
C LEU A 115 7.52 -13.31 10.66
N TRP A 116 8.37 -14.13 10.02
CA TRP A 116 9.23 -15.09 10.69
C TRP A 116 10.45 -14.44 11.36
N ASN A 117 11.16 -13.57 10.64
CA ASN A 117 12.45 -13.05 11.10
C ASN A 117 12.32 -11.78 11.95
N LYS A 118 11.25 -11.00 11.77
CA LYS A 118 11.12 -9.69 12.41
C LYS A 118 9.95 -9.63 13.39
N TYR A 119 8.77 -10.10 13.01
CA TYR A 119 7.55 -9.84 13.78
C TYR A 119 7.33 -10.86 14.90
N LEU A 120 7.50 -12.15 14.63
CA LEU A 120 7.39 -13.22 15.64
C LEU A 120 8.42 -13.07 16.79
N PRO A 121 9.72 -12.82 16.53
CA PRO A 121 10.71 -12.68 17.60
C PRO A 121 10.48 -11.45 18.48
N GLN A 122 9.97 -10.36 17.91
CA GLN A 122 9.70 -9.11 18.63
C GLN A 122 8.38 -9.12 19.42
N LYS A 123 7.59 -10.21 19.32
CA LYS A 123 6.26 -10.36 19.93
C LYS A 123 5.33 -9.16 19.70
N ASN A 124 5.48 -8.47 18.58
CA ASN A 124 4.66 -7.30 18.27
C ASN A 124 3.37 -7.73 17.55
N TYR A 125 2.34 -8.00 18.35
CA TYR A 125 1.05 -8.51 17.88
C TYR A 125 0.36 -7.61 16.84
N ILE A 126 0.59 -6.29 16.87
CA ILE A 126 0.01 -5.35 15.91
C ILE A 126 0.58 -5.64 14.51
N LEU A 127 1.91 -5.67 14.37
CA LEU A 127 2.53 -5.93 13.06
C LEU A 127 2.24 -7.34 12.56
N ILE A 128 2.21 -8.34 13.46
CA ILE A 128 1.81 -9.71 13.12
C ILE A 128 0.38 -9.74 12.55
N SER A 129 -0.56 -9.04 13.19
CA SER A 129 -1.96 -9.03 12.74
C SER A 129 -2.15 -8.36 11.37
N MET A 130 -1.47 -7.23 11.14
CA MET A 130 -1.54 -6.52 9.87
C MET A 130 -0.88 -7.31 8.74
N ASP A 131 0.26 -7.95 9.02
CA ASP A 131 0.99 -8.77 8.06
C ASP A 131 0.20 -10.03 7.68
N LEU A 132 -0.44 -10.70 8.65
CA LEU A 132 -1.36 -11.81 8.39
C LEU A 132 -2.56 -11.38 7.53
N MET A 133 -3.15 -10.22 7.81
CA MET A 133 -4.23 -9.68 6.99
C MET A 133 -3.78 -9.46 5.54
N LEU A 134 -2.61 -8.85 5.35
CA LEU A 134 -2.03 -8.64 4.02
C LEU A 134 -1.71 -9.96 3.32
N LEU A 135 -1.17 -10.94 4.03
CA LEU A 135 -0.90 -12.27 3.50
C LEU A 135 -2.17 -12.95 2.99
N VAL A 136 -3.28 -12.88 3.75
CA VAL A 136 -4.58 -13.39 3.31
C VAL A 136 -5.06 -12.67 2.05
N CYS A 137 -4.96 -11.34 1.99
CA CYS A 137 -5.32 -10.57 0.80
C CYS A 137 -4.48 -10.96 -0.42
N THR A 138 -3.15 -11.09 -0.26
CA THR A 138 -2.24 -11.47 -1.33
C THR A 138 -2.53 -12.88 -1.84
N LEU A 139 -2.80 -13.84 -0.95
CA LEU A 139 -3.21 -15.19 -1.34
C LEU A 139 -4.58 -15.19 -2.06
N GLY A 140 -5.52 -14.35 -1.62
CA GLY A 140 -6.80 -14.17 -2.30
C GLY A 140 -6.65 -13.63 -3.73
N VAL A 141 -5.78 -12.63 -3.92
CA VAL A 141 -5.44 -12.09 -5.25
C VAL A 141 -4.75 -13.15 -6.11
N ALA A 142 -3.80 -13.91 -5.54
CA ALA A 142 -3.13 -15.01 -6.22
C ALA A 142 -4.14 -16.06 -6.73
N PHE A 143 -5.09 -16.44 -5.87
CA PHE A 143 -6.13 -17.41 -6.19
C PHE A 143 -7.05 -16.90 -7.32
N LEU A 144 -7.50 -15.65 -7.24
CA LEU A 144 -8.34 -15.05 -8.27
C LEU A 144 -7.60 -14.99 -9.63
N ALA A 145 -6.31 -14.62 -9.60
CA ALA A 145 -5.48 -14.58 -10.80
C ALA A 145 -5.29 -15.98 -11.42
N ALA A 146 -5.05 -17.01 -10.59
CA ALA A 146 -4.92 -18.39 -11.04
C ALA A 146 -6.23 -18.92 -11.65
N LYS A 147 -7.37 -18.64 -11.01
CA LYS A 147 -8.69 -19.01 -11.53
C LYS A 147 -8.96 -18.37 -12.88
N ALA A 148 -8.69 -17.07 -13.02
CA ALA A 148 -8.83 -16.35 -14.28
C ALA A 148 -7.94 -16.93 -15.38
N ALA A 149 -6.68 -17.27 -15.05
CA ALA A 149 -5.77 -17.92 -16.00
C ALA A 149 -6.27 -19.30 -16.46
N LEU A 150 -6.78 -20.11 -15.53
CA LEU A 150 -7.35 -21.43 -15.83
C LEU A 150 -8.57 -21.34 -16.75
N GLU A 151 -9.48 -20.40 -16.48
CA GLU A 151 -10.65 -20.15 -17.33
C GLU A 151 -10.24 -19.73 -18.74
N LEU A 152 -9.23 -18.87 -18.88
CA LEU A 152 -8.71 -18.45 -20.20
C LEU A 152 -8.11 -19.63 -20.98
N ILE A 153 -7.36 -20.51 -20.31
CA ILE A 153 -6.82 -21.73 -20.94
C ILE A 153 -7.96 -22.65 -21.39
N ARG A 154 -9.00 -22.79 -20.56
CA ARG A 154 -10.18 -23.61 -20.85
C ARG A 154 -11.00 -23.08 -22.04
N LEU A 155 -11.08 -21.76 -22.20
CA LEU A 155 -11.76 -21.10 -23.33
C LEU A 155 -10.95 -21.16 -24.63
N LYS A 156 -9.62 -21.27 -24.54
CA LYS A 156 -8.72 -21.40 -25.69
C LYS A 156 -8.55 -22.86 -26.16
N ALA A 157 -9.00 -23.84 -25.37
CA ALA A 157 -9.06 -25.23 -25.80
C ALA A 157 -10.02 -25.37 -27.00
N PRO A 158 -9.63 -26.10 -28.07
CA PRO A 158 -10.47 -26.25 -29.25
C PRO A 158 -11.82 -26.87 -28.88
N LYS A 159 -12.92 -26.20 -29.27
CA LYS A 159 -14.27 -26.77 -29.22
C LYS A 159 -14.37 -27.89 -30.26
N GLU A 160 -13.90 -29.08 -29.94
CA GLU A 160 -13.99 -30.24 -30.84
C GLU A 160 -15.14 -31.19 -30.50
N GLN A 161 -16.09 -30.84 -29.64
CA GLN A 161 -17.14 -31.79 -29.21
C GLN A 161 -18.53 -31.18 -28.92
N LEU A 162 -19.02 -30.19 -29.67
CA LEU A 162 -20.39 -29.65 -29.45
C LEU A 162 -21.23 -29.40 -30.72
N ALA A 163 -20.88 -30.00 -31.86
CA ALA A 163 -21.78 -30.12 -32.99
C ALA A 163 -21.57 -31.48 -33.67
N THR A 164 -22.55 -32.37 -33.46
CA THR A 164 -22.82 -33.66 -34.14
C THR A 164 -21.75 -34.73 -34.14
#